data_AF-A0A1I4IHB3-F1
#
_entry.id   AF-A0A1I4IHB3-F1
#
_cell.length_a   1.000
_cell.length_b   1.000
_cell.length_c   1.000
_cell.angle_alpha   90.00
_cell.angle_beta   90.00
_cell.angle_gamma   90.00
#
_symmetry.space_group_name_H-M   'P 1'
#
loop_
_entity.id
_entity.type
_entity.pdbx_description
1 polymer ?
#
loop_
_entity_poly.entity_id
_entity_poly.type
_entity_poly.pdbx_seq_one_letter_code
_entity_poly.pdbx_strand_id
1 'polypeptide(L)'
;MKQRKVFKIWGLMVLVMLLMMMLKQTGVQADKKPPAVMAEKGIPLDISRKFYKSQVIKKFIDDLSKYPNSFLQLHMTDNQNLAVEMSAVGQTTEKNAIYQDGQWINTQTNRPFLSKKELVDLVAYARSKNVVLIPEVEAPAHMQAILDLLKVNDPERYDAIKLPDGAPEQFNLIDYSKVESLKFVQEILAEYTPLFAGQAKRYFHIGVDEID
;
A
#
# COMPACT_ATOMS: atom_id res chain seq x y z
N MET A 1 -51.72 13.32 55.20
CA MET A 1 -50.91 13.90 54.08
C MET A 1 -50.18 12.90 53.18
N LYS A 2 -50.02 11.60 53.52
CA LYS A 2 -49.29 10.60 52.70
C LYS A 2 -50.06 10.08 51.45
N GLN A 3 -51.38 9.90 51.55
CA GLN A 3 -52.22 9.31 50.48
C GLN A 3 -52.27 10.14 49.18
N ARG A 4 -52.26 11.48 49.28
CA ARG A 4 -52.29 12.38 48.10
C ARG A 4 -51.03 12.33 47.24
N LYS A 5 -49.87 11.97 47.80
CA LYS A 5 -48.62 11.82 47.03
C LYS A 5 -48.61 10.53 46.22
N VAL A 6 -49.16 9.44 46.77
CA VAL A 6 -49.25 8.14 46.08
C VAL A 6 -50.18 8.22 44.86
N PHE A 7 -51.32 8.90 44.99
CA PHE A 7 -52.26 9.10 43.88
C PHE A 7 -51.68 9.95 42.73
N LYS A 8 -50.83 10.94 43.04
CA LYS A 8 -50.16 11.76 42.01
C LYS A 8 -49.10 10.97 41.23
N ILE A 9 -48.39 10.07 41.91
CA ILE A 9 -47.37 9.20 41.28
C ILE A 9 -48.05 8.17 40.37
N TRP A 10 -49.15 7.58 40.81
CA TRP A 10 -49.93 6.64 40.00
C TRP A 10 -50.57 7.30 38.79
N GLY A 11 -51.15 8.50 38.96
CA GLY A 11 -51.70 9.27 37.83
C GLY A 11 -50.64 9.63 36.78
N LEU A 12 -49.42 9.99 37.22
CA LEU A 12 -48.31 10.29 36.32
C LEU A 12 -47.81 9.02 35.60
N MET A 13 -47.73 7.88 36.29
CA MET A 13 -47.34 6.60 35.67
C MET A 13 -48.34 6.16 34.60
N VAL A 14 -49.65 6.25 34.85
CA VAL A 14 -50.68 5.90 33.88
C VAL A 14 -50.62 6.83 32.67
N LEU A 15 -50.39 8.13 32.88
CA LEU A 15 -50.23 9.09 31.79
C LEU A 15 -49.00 8.78 30.94
N VAL A 16 -47.86 8.44 31.56
CA VAL A 16 -46.63 8.05 30.84
C VAL A 16 -46.82 6.74 30.06
N MET A 17 -47.52 5.76 30.64
CA MET A 17 -47.86 4.51 29.95
C MET A 17 -48.76 4.75 28.73
N LEU A 18 -49.79 5.60 28.87
CA LEU A 18 -50.67 5.98 27.76
C LEU A 18 -49.92 6.76 26.68
N LEU A 19 -48.98 7.63 27.06
CA LEU A 19 -48.12 8.34 26.11
C LEU A 19 -47.19 7.39 25.34
N MET A 20 -46.63 6.38 26.03
CA MET A 20 -45.82 5.34 25.41
C MET A 20 -46.62 4.44 24.46
N MET A 21 -47.90 4.19 24.75
CA MET A 21 -48.79 3.45 23.84
C MET A 21 -49.26 4.28 22.63
N MET A 22 -49.32 5.61 22.77
CA MET A 22 -49.68 6.56 21.70
C MET A 22 -48.49 6.91 20.77
N LEU A 23 -47.26 6.69 21.22
CA LEU A 23 -46.08 6.68 20.35
C LEU A 23 -46.23 5.50 19.39
N LYS A 24 -46.65 5.77 18.15
CA LYS A 24 -46.51 4.82 17.04
C LYS A 24 -45.05 4.38 17.05
N GLN A 25 -44.79 3.13 17.42
CA GLN A 25 -43.52 2.49 17.14
C GLN A 25 -43.39 2.49 15.62
N THR A 26 -42.71 3.49 15.08
CA THR A 26 -42.16 3.38 13.73
C THR A 26 -41.18 2.23 13.85
N GLY A 27 -41.62 1.04 13.46
CA GLY A 27 -40.73 -0.10 13.33
C GLY A 27 -39.57 0.38 12.49
N VAL A 28 -38.39 0.51 13.09
CA VAL A 28 -37.16 0.67 12.32
C VAL A 28 -37.05 -0.64 11.58
N GLN A 29 -37.53 -0.63 10.35
CA GLN A 29 -37.35 -1.74 9.44
C GLN A 29 -35.86 -1.70 9.13
N ALA A 30 -35.10 -2.51 9.87
CA ALA A 30 -33.69 -2.70 9.57
C ALA A 30 -33.59 -3.05 8.08
N ASP A 31 -32.85 -2.25 7.32
CA ASP A 31 -32.54 -2.58 5.93
C ASP A 31 -31.92 -3.97 5.94
N LYS A 32 -32.68 -4.98 5.49
CA LYS A 32 -32.28 -6.40 5.51
C LYS A 32 -31.13 -6.70 4.54
N LYS A 33 -30.58 -5.67 3.87
CA LYS A 33 -29.50 -5.79 2.93
C LYS A 33 -28.37 -4.88 3.41
N PRO A 34 -27.27 -5.42 3.96
CA PRO A 34 -26.07 -4.60 4.11
C PRO A 34 -25.76 -3.95 2.76
N PRO A 35 -25.24 -2.70 2.74
CA PRO A 35 -24.83 -2.08 1.49
C PRO A 35 -23.95 -3.07 0.75
N ALA A 36 -24.26 -3.34 -0.52
CA ALA A 36 -23.54 -4.33 -1.29
C ALA A 36 -22.06 -3.93 -1.30
N VAL A 37 -21.23 -4.66 -0.57
CA VAL A 37 -19.78 -4.50 -0.62
C VAL A 37 -19.39 -4.92 -2.03
N MET A 38 -19.11 -3.94 -2.88
CA MET A 38 -18.59 -4.24 -4.21
C MET A 38 -17.19 -4.84 -4.04
N ALA A 39 -16.99 -6.06 -4.52
CA ALA A 39 -15.69 -6.70 -4.50
C ALA A 39 -14.65 -5.82 -5.23
N GLU A 40 -13.46 -5.69 -4.67
CA GLU A 40 -12.31 -5.10 -5.36
C GLU A 40 -11.77 -6.11 -6.37
N LYS A 41 -11.45 -5.66 -7.58
CA LYS A 41 -10.93 -6.52 -8.64
C LYS A 41 -9.64 -5.96 -9.19
N GLY A 42 -8.59 -6.75 -9.21
CA GLY A 42 -7.32 -6.26 -9.70
C GLY A 42 -6.37 -7.36 -10.07
N ILE A 43 -5.22 -6.92 -10.56
CA ILE A 43 -4.11 -7.78 -10.93
C ILE A 43 -2.84 -7.24 -10.27
N PRO A 44 -1.94 -8.12 -9.80
CA PRO A 44 -0.55 -7.76 -9.56
C PRO A 44 0.20 -7.66 -10.89
N LEU A 45 1.04 -6.65 -11.03
CA LEU A 45 1.98 -6.46 -12.14
C LEU A 45 3.39 -6.35 -11.58
N ASP A 46 4.16 -7.39 -11.84
CA ASP A 46 5.58 -7.47 -11.51
C ASP A 46 6.42 -6.68 -12.52
N ILE A 47 7.00 -5.57 -12.05
CA ILE A 47 7.95 -4.76 -12.82
C ILE A 47 9.41 -5.02 -12.42
N SER A 48 9.64 -5.80 -11.37
CA SER A 48 10.95 -6.18 -10.84
C SER A 48 11.60 -7.25 -11.70
N ARG A 49 10.91 -8.38 -11.91
CA ARG A 49 11.42 -9.52 -12.69
C ARG A 49 11.38 -9.22 -14.19
N LYS A 50 10.35 -8.50 -14.63
CA LYS A 50 10.19 -8.04 -16.01
C LYS A 50 9.75 -6.59 -16.04
N PHE A 51 10.65 -5.71 -16.46
CA PHE A 51 10.34 -4.29 -16.50
C PHE A 51 9.32 -3.91 -17.58
N TYR A 52 8.42 -3.00 -17.22
CA TYR A 52 7.47 -2.37 -18.11
C TYR A 52 7.59 -0.85 -18.01
N LYS A 53 7.74 -0.17 -19.16
CA LYS A 53 7.77 1.29 -19.24
C LYS A 53 6.45 1.89 -18.75
N SER A 54 6.49 3.12 -18.24
CA SER A 54 5.29 3.85 -17.78
C SER A 54 4.13 3.81 -18.79
N GLN A 55 4.41 3.98 -20.08
CA GLN A 55 3.37 3.93 -21.13
C GLN A 55 2.69 2.56 -21.28
N VAL A 56 3.39 1.46 -20.96
CA VAL A 56 2.80 0.12 -20.98
C VAL A 56 1.95 -0.10 -19.72
N ILE A 57 2.41 0.37 -18.56
CA ILE A 57 1.64 0.33 -17.31
C ILE A 57 0.31 1.09 -17.46
N LYS A 58 0.32 2.25 -18.15
CA LYS A 58 -0.91 2.99 -18.49
C LYS A 58 -1.93 2.17 -19.29
N LYS A 59 -1.48 1.25 -20.15
CA LYS A 59 -2.39 0.35 -20.89
C LYS A 59 -3.06 -0.67 -19.99
N PHE A 60 -2.36 -1.21 -18.99
CA PHE A 60 -2.99 -2.07 -17.98
C PHE A 60 -4.04 -1.29 -17.18
N ILE A 61 -3.75 -0.04 -16.82
CA ILE A 61 -4.71 0.86 -16.17
C ILE A 61 -5.95 1.08 -17.07
N ASP A 62 -5.76 1.32 -18.37
CA ASP A 62 -6.88 1.47 -19.31
C ASP A 62 -7.75 0.21 -19.37
N ASP A 63 -7.14 -0.98 -19.36
CA ASP A 63 -7.88 -2.24 -19.35
C ASP A 63 -8.67 -2.46 -18.06
N LEU A 64 -8.08 -2.11 -16.91
CA LEU A 64 -8.73 -2.22 -15.61
C LEU A 64 -9.85 -1.18 -15.42
N SER A 65 -9.76 -0.02 -16.08
CA SER A 65 -10.76 1.05 -16.00
C SER A 65 -12.16 0.64 -16.49
N LYS A 66 -12.25 -0.47 -17.24
CA LYS A 66 -13.49 -1.07 -17.73
C LYS A 66 -14.29 -1.75 -16.61
N TYR A 67 -13.68 -2.01 -15.46
CA TYR A 67 -14.29 -2.71 -14.33
C TYR A 67 -14.50 -1.76 -13.15
N PRO A 68 -15.67 -1.80 -12.48
CA PRO A 68 -15.89 -1.01 -11.28
C PRO A 68 -15.00 -1.51 -10.14
N ASN A 69 -14.57 -0.58 -9.28
CA ASN A 69 -13.79 -0.87 -8.08
C ASN A 69 -12.48 -1.63 -8.37
N SER A 70 -11.79 -1.24 -9.44
CA SER A 70 -10.60 -1.94 -9.91
C SER A 70 -9.29 -1.39 -9.34
N PHE A 71 -8.28 -2.25 -9.27
CA PHE A 71 -6.94 -1.88 -8.84
C PHE A 71 -5.85 -2.54 -9.68
N LEU A 72 -4.69 -1.91 -9.72
CA LEU A 72 -3.43 -2.45 -10.20
C LEU A 72 -2.46 -2.47 -9.02
N GLN A 73 -2.04 -3.64 -8.57
CA GLN A 73 -0.95 -3.76 -7.61
C GLN A 73 0.37 -3.78 -8.37
N LEU A 74 1.26 -2.85 -8.05
CA LEU A 74 2.54 -2.68 -8.74
C LEU A 74 3.63 -3.23 -7.84
N HIS A 75 4.17 -4.39 -8.18
CA HIS A 75 5.25 -5.06 -7.48
C HIS A 75 6.59 -4.49 -7.97
N MET A 76 7.16 -3.58 -7.16
CA MET A 76 8.22 -2.64 -7.58
C MET A 76 9.64 -3.07 -7.20
N THR A 77 9.77 -3.99 -6.24
CA THR A 77 11.06 -4.44 -5.71
C THR A 77 11.10 -5.95 -5.65
N ASP A 78 12.22 -6.55 -6.04
CA ASP A 78 12.50 -7.96 -5.75
C ASP A 78 14.00 -8.24 -5.82
N ASN A 79 14.38 -9.52 -5.69
CA ASN A 79 15.73 -10.01 -5.85
C ASN A 79 16.40 -9.60 -7.17
N GLN A 80 15.65 -9.60 -8.28
CA GLN A 80 16.24 -9.40 -9.60
C GLN A 80 16.40 -7.94 -9.99
N ASN A 81 15.60 -7.04 -9.41
CA ASN A 81 15.66 -5.62 -9.72
C ASN A 81 14.95 -4.76 -8.67
N LEU A 82 15.52 -3.57 -8.43
CA LEU A 82 14.81 -2.44 -7.88
C LEU A 82 14.26 -1.61 -9.04
N ALA A 83 12.99 -1.83 -9.40
CA ALA A 83 12.39 -1.27 -10.62
C ALA A 83 11.86 0.16 -10.47
N VAL A 84 12.17 0.82 -9.36
CA VAL A 84 11.76 2.20 -9.06
C VAL A 84 12.90 3.00 -8.47
N GLU A 85 12.84 4.31 -8.64
CA GLU A 85 13.75 5.25 -8.01
C GLU A 85 13.60 5.20 -6.49
N MET A 86 14.70 5.01 -5.76
CA MET A 86 14.73 4.90 -4.31
C MET A 86 15.96 5.63 -3.77
N SER A 87 15.72 6.75 -3.11
CA SER A 87 16.77 7.59 -2.54
C SER A 87 17.50 6.88 -1.41
N ALA A 88 16.79 6.08 -0.60
CA ALA A 88 17.35 5.32 0.53
C ALA A 88 18.50 4.36 0.18
N VAL A 89 18.70 4.03 -1.10
CA VAL A 89 19.77 3.12 -1.60
C VAL A 89 20.63 3.75 -2.70
N GLY A 90 20.47 5.05 -2.96
CA GLY A 90 21.27 5.78 -3.94
C GLY A 90 20.93 5.53 -5.41
N GLN A 91 19.74 4.98 -5.72
CA GLN A 91 19.21 4.91 -7.09
C GLN A 91 18.30 6.12 -7.34
N THR A 92 18.85 7.18 -7.94
CA THR A 92 18.12 8.43 -8.25
C THR A 92 18.26 8.79 -9.73
N THR A 93 17.35 9.60 -10.28
CA THR A 93 17.54 10.07 -11.67
C THR A 93 18.75 11.01 -11.83
N GLU A 94 19.25 11.56 -10.73
CA GLU A 94 20.39 12.49 -10.70
C GLU A 94 21.73 11.77 -10.56
N LYS A 95 21.75 10.54 -10.03
CA LYS A 95 22.96 9.78 -9.72
C LYS A 95 22.81 8.34 -10.19
N ASN A 96 23.85 7.83 -10.85
CA ASN A 96 23.90 6.45 -11.32
C ASN A 96 22.75 6.08 -12.29
N ALA A 97 22.26 7.05 -13.07
CA ALA A 97 21.16 6.82 -13.99
C ALA A 97 21.39 7.48 -15.34
N ILE A 98 20.95 6.82 -16.40
CA ILE A 98 20.89 7.34 -17.76
C ILE A 98 19.48 7.13 -18.31
N TYR A 99 18.99 8.08 -19.10
CA TYR A 99 17.72 7.92 -19.81
C TYR A 99 17.99 7.49 -21.25
N GLN A 100 17.53 6.30 -21.61
CA GLN A 100 17.74 5.72 -22.93
C GLN A 100 16.49 4.95 -23.37
N ASP A 101 16.15 5.06 -24.65
CA ASP A 101 15.03 4.33 -25.27
C ASP A 101 13.69 4.51 -24.53
N GLY A 102 13.47 5.65 -23.89
CA GLY A 102 12.23 5.96 -23.19
C GLY A 102 12.09 5.30 -21.80
N GLN A 103 13.20 4.97 -21.15
CA GLN A 103 13.23 4.49 -19.76
C GLN A 103 14.52 4.94 -19.06
N TRP A 104 14.48 5.03 -17.73
CA TRP A 104 15.69 5.19 -16.93
C TRP A 104 16.38 3.84 -16.75
N ILE A 105 17.70 3.85 -16.80
CA ILE A 105 18.55 2.68 -16.58
C ILE A 105 19.57 3.06 -15.52
N ASN A 106 19.68 2.24 -14.47
CA ASN A 106 20.72 2.39 -13.46
C ASN A 106 22.07 1.96 -14.07
N THR A 107 23.08 2.82 -13.98
CA THR A 107 24.40 2.59 -14.61
C THR A 107 25.27 1.59 -13.86
N GLN A 108 24.96 1.28 -12.60
CA GLN A 108 25.66 0.28 -11.79
C GLN A 108 25.09 -1.13 -12.03
N THR A 109 23.76 -1.26 -12.10
CA THR A 109 23.08 -2.56 -12.24
C THR A 109 22.71 -2.89 -13.69
N ASN A 110 22.76 -1.90 -14.59
CA ASN A 110 22.26 -1.98 -15.96
C ASN A 110 20.78 -2.43 -16.03
N ARG A 111 20.01 -2.13 -14.97
CA ARG A 111 18.59 -2.45 -14.88
C ARG A 111 17.73 -1.20 -15.07
N PRO A 112 16.58 -1.34 -15.74
CA PRO A 112 15.65 -0.23 -15.87
C PRO A 112 14.84 0.02 -14.60
N PHE A 113 14.42 1.27 -14.40
CA PHE A 113 13.56 1.67 -13.30
C PHE A 113 12.61 2.83 -13.68
N LEU A 114 11.54 3.01 -12.91
CA LEU A 114 10.65 4.17 -13.00
C LEU A 114 11.12 5.28 -12.05
N SER A 115 11.22 6.51 -12.55
CA SER A 115 11.46 7.68 -11.71
C SER A 115 10.28 7.98 -10.77
N LYS A 116 10.52 8.69 -9.66
CA LYS A 116 9.44 9.19 -8.79
C LYS A 116 8.43 10.04 -9.56
N LYS A 117 8.90 10.81 -10.54
CA LYS A 117 8.05 11.60 -11.44
C LYS A 117 7.11 10.71 -12.26
N GLU A 118 7.60 9.61 -12.80
CA GLU A 118 6.77 8.63 -13.52
C GLU A 118 5.78 7.94 -12.60
N LEU A 119 6.16 7.61 -11.36
CA LEU A 119 5.23 7.05 -10.36
C LEU A 119 4.09 8.03 -10.04
N VAL A 120 4.39 9.32 -9.81
CA VAL A 120 3.37 10.34 -9.57
C VAL A 120 2.43 10.50 -10.77
N ASP A 121 2.98 10.48 -11.99
CA ASP A 121 2.19 10.51 -13.22
C ASP A 121 1.30 9.26 -13.37
N LEU A 122 1.80 8.07 -13.04
CA LEU A 122 1.01 6.83 -13.03
C LEU A 122 -0.12 6.88 -11.99
N VAL A 123 0.14 7.38 -10.79
CA VAL A 123 -0.88 7.57 -9.74
C VAL A 123 -1.96 8.54 -10.22
N ALA A 124 -1.57 9.67 -10.80
CA ALA A 124 -2.51 10.65 -11.34
C ALA A 124 -3.35 10.07 -12.49
N TYR A 125 -2.71 9.28 -13.37
CA TYR A 125 -3.37 8.61 -14.48
C TYR A 125 -4.37 7.54 -14.01
N ALA A 126 -3.97 6.66 -13.09
CA ALA A 126 -4.84 5.66 -12.48
C ALA A 126 -6.07 6.31 -11.83
N ARG A 127 -5.85 7.39 -11.07
CA ARG A 127 -6.93 8.17 -10.47
C ARG A 127 -7.90 8.73 -11.50
N SER A 128 -7.41 9.28 -12.62
CA SER A 128 -8.26 9.79 -13.71
C SER A 128 -9.15 8.71 -14.36
N LYS A 129 -8.77 7.44 -14.17
CA LYS A 129 -9.44 6.25 -14.72
C LYS A 129 -10.26 5.49 -13.68
N ASN A 130 -10.40 6.02 -12.46
CA ASN A 130 -11.03 5.35 -11.31
C ASN A 130 -10.40 3.99 -10.97
N VAL A 131 -9.11 3.83 -11.24
CA VAL A 131 -8.31 2.66 -10.87
C VAL A 131 -7.44 3.03 -9.67
N VAL A 132 -7.36 2.16 -8.67
CA VAL A 132 -6.41 2.32 -7.55
C VAL A 132 -5.07 1.69 -7.93
N LEU A 133 -3.98 2.45 -7.87
CA LEU A 133 -2.62 1.94 -8.02
C LEU A 133 -2.06 1.65 -6.62
N ILE A 134 -1.87 0.36 -6.30
CA ILE A 134 -1.36 -0.09 -5.01
C ILE A 134 0.15 -0.30 -5.17
N PRO A 135 1.01 0.49 -4.52
CA PRO A 135 2.44 0.22 -4.50
C PRO A 135 2.73 -1.00 -3.62
N GLU A 136 3.71 -1.78 -4.05
CA GLU A 136 4.27 -2.86 -3.26
C GLU A 136 5.79 -2.73 -3.21
N VAL A 137 6.30 -2.76 -1.97
CA VAL A 137 7.71 -2.91 -1.67
C VAL A 137 7.83 -4.15 -0.78
N GLU A 138 8.62 -5.12 -1.23
CA GLU A 138 8.92 -6.35 -0.53
C GLU A 138 9.84 -6.11 0.66
N ALA A 139 9.50 -6.69 1.80
CA ALA A 139 10.38 -6.85 2.96
C ALA A 139 9.77 -7.86 3.95
N PRO A 140 10.57 -8.54 4.79
CA PRO A 140 12.04 -8.56 4.81
C PRO A 140 12.71 -9.49 3.78
N ALA A 141 11.97 -10.38 3.12
CA ALA A 141 12.46 -11.22 2.03
C ALA A 141 12.51 -10.44 0.71
N HIS A 142 13.09 -11.06 -0.33
CA HIS A 142 13.16 -10.52 -1.69
C HIS A 142 13.95 -9.20 -1.83
N MET A 143 14.93 -8.99 -0.95
CA MET A 143 15.65 -7.71 -0.83
C MET A 143 16.98 -7.65 -1.61
N GLN A 144 17.34 -8.67 -2.39
CA GLN A 144 18.70 -8.77 -2.96
C GLN A 144 19.11 -7.55 -3.81
N ALA A 145 18.24 -7.04 -4.69
CA ALA A 145 18.59 -5.89 -5.52
C ALA A 145 18.81 -4.61 -4.69
N ILE A 146 18.09 -4.45 -3.58
CA ILE A 146 18.30 -3.36 -2.61
C ILE A 146 19.63 -3.55 -1.89
N LEU A 147 19.92 -4.76 -1.42
CA LEU A 147 21.17 -5.10 -0.74
C LEU A 147 22.40 -4.90 -1.64
N ASP A 148 22.33 -5.27 -2.92
CA ASP A 148 23.40 -5.07 -3.89
C ASP A 148 23.73 -3.59 -4.10
N LEU A 149 22.70 -2.74 -4.17
CA LEU A 149 22.88 -1.28 -4.29
C LEU A 149 23.45 -0.68 -3.00
N LEU A 150 22.97 -1.10 -1.83
CA LEU A 150 23.53 -0.66 -0.55
C LEU A 150 24.99 -1.07 -0.41
N LYS A 151 25.35 -2.29 -0.78
CA LYS A 151 26.74 -2.78 -0.71
C LYS A 151 27.72 -1.87 -1.47
N VAL A 152 27.27 -1.22 -2.53
CA VAL A 152 28.08 -0.29 -3.34
C VAL A 152 27.95 1.15 -2.87
N ASN A 153 26.74 1.62 -2.56
CA ASN A 153 26.44 3.03 -2.33
C ASN A 153 26.50 3.45 -0.85
N ASP A 154 26.28 2.50 0.07
CA ASP A 154 26.26 2.69 1.53
C ASP A 154 26.64 1.37 2.26
N PRO A 155 27.94 1.00 2.26
CA PRO A 155 28.39 -0.27 2.85
C PRO A 155 28.11 -0.38 4.36
N GLU A 156 28.11 0.75 5.08
CA GLU A 156 27.82 0.78 6.52
C GLU A 156 26.37 0.35 6.78
N ARG A 157 25.41 0.90 6.01
CA ARG A 157 24.00 0.48 6.09
C ARG A 157 23.80 -0.97 5.64
N TYR A 158 24.51 -1.41 4.59
CA TYR A 158 24.49 -2.82 4.17
C TYR A 158 24.89 -3.76 5.32
N ASP A 159 26.02 -3.50 5.98
CA ASP A 159 26.51 -4.31 7.10
C ASP A 159 25.57 -4.25 8.31
N ALA A 160 24.92 -3.10 8.53
CA ALA A 160 23.94 -2.93 9.59
C ALA A 160 22.71 -3.83 9.40
N ILE A 161 22.20 -4.01 8.17
CA ILE A 161 20.91 -4.69 7.94
C ILE A 161 21.03 -6.12 7.37
N LYS A 162 22.18 -6.52 6.82
CA LYS A 162 22.34 -7.87 6.26
C LYS A 162 22.20 -8.96 7.33
N LEU A 163 21.82 -10.15 6.88
CA LEU A 163 21.96 -11.37 7.66
C LEU A 163 23.44 -11.64 8.02
N PRO A 164 23.71 -12.36 9.13
CA PRO A 164 25.06 -12.80 9.47
C PRO A 164 25.70 -13.63 8.35
N ASP A 165 27.03 -13.53 8.22
CA ASP A 165 27.76 -14.33 7.22
C ASP A 165 27.55 -15.83 7.47
N GLY A 166 27.22 -16.57 6.42
CA GLY A 166 26.91 -18.01 6.50
C GLY A 166 25.46 -18.32 6.88
N ALA A 167 24.59 -17.30 7.02
CA ALA A 167 23.14 -17.53 7.10
C ALA A 167 22.64 -18.21 5.81
N PRO A 168 21.58 -19.03 5.89
CA PRO A 168 20.95 -19.62 4.71
C PRO A 168 20.52 -18.52 3.72
N GLU A 169 20.96 -18.60 2.46
CA GLU A 169 20.62 -17.63 1.39
C GLU A 169 19.15 -17.67 0.95
N GLN A 170 18.29 -18.41 1.66
CA GLN A 170 16.88 -18.57 1.32
C GLN A 170 16.20 -17.20 1.31
N PHE A 171 15.66 -16.84 0.16
CA PHE A 171 14.85 -15.64 -0.09
C PHE A 171 15.55 -14.28 0.12
N ASN A 172 16.87 -14.25 0.24
CA ASN A 172 17.70 -13.03 0.36
C ASN A 172 17.14 -12.01 1.37
N LEU A 173 16.92 -12.48 2.60
CA LEU A 173 16.36 -11.66 3.67
C LEU A 173 17.35 -10.61 4.18
N ILE A 174 16.81 -9.50 4.67
CA ILE A 174 17.49 -8.67 5.66
C ILE A 174 17.34 -9.30 7.07
N ASP A 175 18.26 -8.96 7.98
CA ASP A 175 18.13 -9.35 9.39
C ASP A 175 17.04 -8.51 10.07
N TYR A 176 15.80 -8.99 9.99
CA TYR A 176 14.63 -8.33 10.55
C TYR A 176 14.60 -8.33 12.10
N SER A 177 15.57 -8.97 12.78
CA SER A 177 15.72 -8.88 14.23
C SER A 177 16.41 -7.57 14.68
N LYS A 178 17.08 -6.88 13.76
CA LYS A 178 17.81 -5.63 14.04
C LYS A 178 16.91 -4.40 13.95
N VAL A 179 17.14 -3.43 14.84
CA VAL A 179 16.37 -2.18 14.85
C VAL A 179 16.68 -1.32 13.63
N GLU A 180 17.88 -1.46 13.07
CA GLU A 180 18.35 -0.80 11.86
C GLU A 180 17.53 -1.25 10.65
N SER A 181 17.23 -2.54 10.53
CA SER A 181 16.39 -3.10 9.47
C SER A 181 14.96 -2.54 9.52
N LEU A 182 14.38 -2.46 10.72
CA LEU A 182 13.04 -1.87 10.91
C LEU A 182 13.02 -0.37 10.52
N LYS A 183 14.02 0.40 10.95
CA LYS A 183 14.15 1.81 10.59
C LYS A 183 14.32 2.00 9.09
N PHE A 184 15.09 1.13 8.45
CA PHE A 184 15.30 1.17 7.01
C PHE A 184 14.01 0.90 6.23
N VAL A 185 13.24 -0.12 6.60
CA VAL A 185 11.92 -0.37 5.98
C VAL A 185 10.97 0.80 6.21
N GLN A 186 10.95 1.38 7.41
CA GLN A 186 10.15 2.59 7.70
C GLN A 186 10.55 3.80 6.84
N GLU A 187 11.85 4.00 6.60
CA GLU A 187 12.38 5.03 5.70
C GLU A 187 11.85 4.84 4.27
N ILE A 188 11.89 3.60 3.76
CA ILE A 188 11.35 3.27 2.43
C ILE A 188 9.84 3.54 2.36
N LEU A 189 9.07 3.10 3.36
CA LEU A 189 7.63 3.34 3.41
C LEU A 189 7.31 4.84 3.47
N ALA A 190 8.08 5.62 4.23
CA ALA A 190 7.93 7.07 4.31
C ALA A 190 8.27 7.77 2.98
N GLU A 191 9.16 7.18 2.18
CA GLU A 191 9.52 7.70 0.85
C GLU A 191 8.37 7.56 -0.17
N TYR A 192 7.67 6.42 -0.16
CA TYR A 192 6.63 6.14 -1.17
C TYR A 192 5.22 6.50 -0.74
N THR A 193 4.85 6.33 0.53
CA THR A 193 3.46 6.57 0.98
C THR A 193 2.89 7.94 0.58
N PRO A 194 3.64 9.07 0.57
CA PRO A 194 3.11 10.35 0.10
C PRO A 194 2.81 10.39 -1.40
N LEU A 195 3.57 9.66 -2.22
CA LEU A 195 3.39 9.64 -3.69
C LEU A 195 2.05 9.01 -4.09
N PHE A 196 1.54 8.07 -3.28
CA PHE A 196 0.30 7.32 -3.54
C PHE A 196 -0.90 7.83 -2.74
N ALA A 197 -0.74 8.86 -1.90
CA ALA A 197 -1.76 9.33 -0.96
C ALA A 197 -2.98 10.04 -1.60
N GLY A 198 -2.84 10.52 -2.84
CA GLY A 198 -3.86 11.30 -3.56
C GLY A 198 -5.00 10.51 -4.17
N GLN A 199 -5.09 9.21 -3.89
CA GLN A 199 -6.04 8.26 -4.47
C GLN A 199 -7.28 8.08 -3.60
N ALA A 200 -8.34 7.48 -4.16
CA ALA A 200 -9.58 7.21 -3.43
C ALA A 200 -9.37 6.22 -2.26
N LYS A 201 -8.38 5.33 -2.38
CA LYS A 201 -7.96 4.37 -1.35
C LYS A 201 -6.47 4.49 -1.11
N ARG A 202 -6.06 4.35 0.14
CA ARG A 202 -4.67 4.48 0.59
C ARG A 202 -4.16 3.12 1.02
N TYR A 203 -3.92 2.27 0.04
CA TYR A 203 -3.30 0.97 0.25
C TYR A 203 -1.81 1.04 -0.02
N PHE A 204 -1.06 0.23 0.72
CA PHE A 204 0.35 -0.01 0.52
C PHE A 204 0.56 -1.48 0.85
N HIS A 205 1.12 -2.25 -0.09
CA HIS A 205 1.46 -3.65 0.14
C HIS A 205 2.91 -3.73 0.61
N ILE A 206 3.13 -4.47 1.70
CA ILE A 206 4.46 -4.61 2.32
C ILE A 206 5.15 -5.93 1.96
N GLY A 207 4.53 -6.74 1.11
CA GLY A 207 5.06 -8.04 0.72
C GLY A 207 4.86 -9.09 1.80
N VAL A 208 5.97 -9.55 2.38
CA VAL A 208 6.06 -10.52 3.49
C VAL A 208 5.78 -11.96 3.02
N ASP A 209 6.05 -12.27 1.76
CA ASP A 209 6.05 -13.64 1.26
C ASP A 209 7.38 -14.36 1.55
N GLU A 210 7.33 -15.69 1.52
CA GLU A 210 8.50 -16.58 1.61
C GLU A 210 9.41 -16.36 2.84
N ILE A 211 8.80 -16.23 4.03
CA ILE A 211 9.50 -16.15 5.33
C ILE A 211 9.07 -17.34 6.19
N ASP A 212 10.04 -18.18 6.56
CA ASP A 212 9.86 -19.38 7.40
C ASP A 212 10.30 -19.16 8.86
#